data_AF-A0A645HXC9-F1
#
_entry.id   AF-A0A645HXC9-F1
#
_cell.length_a   1.000
_cell.length_b   1.000
_cell.length_c   1.000
_cell.angle_alpha   90.00
_cell.angle_beta   90.00
_cell.angle_gamma   90.00
#
_symmetry.space_group_name_H-M   'P 1'
#
loop_
_entity.id
_entity.type
_entity.pdbx_description
1 polymer ?
#
loop_
_entity_poly.entity_id
_entity_poly.type
_entity_poly.pdbx_seq_one_letter_code
_entity_poly.pdbx_strand_id
1 'polypeptide(L)'
;MIAADAGLISVRASGIEPNLVVGDFDSLGRLPDGISYIRHPVMKDETDMLLAVKAGEERGYKKFLIFGGLGGRTDHTFANIQTLCYISEHGGAGCLIGKGEAMTVFSDNILKFDNSFTGTVSVFAYGGIAYGVTLNGMKYPLNEATLVPSFPIGVSNEFVADGSVTVKKGSLLVMWQSRHYAFPEGV
;
A
#
# COMPACT_ATOMS: atom_id res chain seq x y z
N MET A 1 -3.14 -15.13 6.18
CA MET A 1 -3.66 -13.81 6.60
C MET A 1 -3.11 -13.49 7.98
N ILE A 2 -2.62 -12.26 8.16
CA ILE A 2 -2.17 -11.74 9.46
C ILE A 2 -3.13 -10.62 9.83
N ALA A 3 -3.74 -10.68 11.01
CA ALA A 3 -4.56 -9.61 11.56
C ALA A 3 -3.72 -8.71 12.48
N ALA A 4 -3.91 -7.39 12.38
CA ALA A 4 -3.28 -6.42 13.26
C ALA A 4 -4.31 -5.89 14.26
N ASP A 5 -4.06 -6.09 15.55
CA ASP A 5 -4.85 -5.62 16.70
C ASP A 5 -6.38 -5.75 16.49
N ALA A 6 -7.13 -4.64 16.57
CA ALA A 6 -8.58 -4.62 16.40
C ALA A 6 -9.06 -5.10 15.01
N GLY A 7 -8.17 -5.18 14.02
CA GLY A 7 -8.43 -5.80 12.72
C GLY A 7 -8.88 -7.26 12.84
N LEU A 8 -8.52 -7.96 13.93
CA LEU A 8 -9.03 -9.30 14.24
C LEU A 8 -10.56 -9.34 14.30
N ILE A 9 -11.20 -8.29 14.84
CA ILE A 9 -12.65 -8.22 14.99
C ILE A 9 -13.32 -8.19 13.60
N SER A 10 -12.81 -7.34 12.70
CA SER A 10 -13.33 -7.22 11.33
C SER A 10 -13.15 -8.49 10.51
N VAL A 11 -11.99 -9.14 10.64
CA VAL A 11 -11.69 -10.42 9.95
C VAL A 11 -12.65 -11.52 10.42
N ARG A 12 -12.83 -11.67 11.73
CA ARG A 12 -13.77 -12.66 12.30
C ARG A 12 -15.23 -12.37 11.96
N ALA A 13 -15.64 -11.10 11.97
CA ALA A 13 -16.98 -10.71 11.55
C ALA A 13 -17.28 -11.08 10.08
N SER A 14 -16.24 -11.25 9.27
CA SER A 14 -16.34 -11.71 7.88
C SER A 14 -16.31 -13.25 7.73
N GLY A 15 -16.32 -13.99 8.85
CA GLY A 15 -16.27 -15.46 8.85
C GLY A 15 -14.89 -16.03 8.53
N ILE A 16 -13.83 -15.22 8.57
CA ILE A 16 -12.46 -15.63 8.29
C ILE A 16 -11.70 -15.74 9.61
N GLU A 17 -10.93 -16.82 9.79
CA GLU A 17 -9.95 -16.91 10.88
C GLU A 17 -8.54 -16.60 10.34
N PRO A 18 -7.83 -15.60 10.91
CA PRO A 18 -6.47 -15.32 10.51
C PRO A 18 -5.52 -16.44 10.94
N ASN A 19 -4.31 -16.49 10.36
CA ASN A 19 -3.28 -17.45 10.77
C ASN A 19 -2.41 -16.92 11.90
N LEU A 20 -2.36 -15.61 12.05
CA LEU A 20 -1.54 -14.90 13.02
C LEU A 20 -2.24 -13.60 13.40
N VAL A 21 -2.13 -13.21 14.67
CA VAL A 21 -2.50 -11.87 15.14
C VAL A 21 -1.26 -11.16 15.67
N VAL A 22 -1.08 -9.88 15.33
CA VAL A 22 0.01 -9.06 15.85
C VAL A 22 -0.56 -7.81 16.52
N GLY A 23 0.07 -7.37 17.61
CA GLY A 23 -0.26 -6.10 18.26
C GLY A 23 0.14 -6.06 19.73
N ASP A 24 -0.10 -4.93 20.37
CA ASP A 24 -0.05 -4.80 21.84
C ASP A 24 -1.35 -5.32 22.51
N PHE A 25 -2.43 -5.38 21.73
CA PHE A 25 -3.80 -5.79 22.08
C PHE A 25 -4.53 -4.83 23.01
N ASP A 26 -4.07 -3.58 23.12
CA ASP A 26 -4.74 -2.56 23.94
C ASP A 26 -6.08 -2.17 23.30
N SER A 27 -6.16 -2.05 21.97
CA SER A 27 -7.44 -1.79 21.30
C SER A 27 -8.37 -3.01 21.32
N LEU A 28 -7.82 -4.23 21.34
CA LEU A 28 -8.59 -5.46 21.49
C LEU A 28 -9.10 -5.67 22.93
N GLY A 29 -8.43 -5.11 23.92
CA GLY A 29 -8.76 -5.20 25.35
C GLY A 29 -8.60 -6.60 25.96
N ARG A 30 -8.09 -7.56 25.20
CA ARG A 30 -7.86 -8.96 25.61
C ARG A 30 -6.84 -9.63 24.69
N LEU A 31 -6.21 -10.70 25.17
CA LEU A 31 -5.38 -11.53 24.31
C LEU A 31 -6.24 -12.32 23.30
N PRO A 32 -5.73 -12.54 22.08
CA PRO A 32 -6.41 -13.41 21.11
C PRO A 32 -6.53 -14.84 21.64
N ASP A 33 -7.74 -15.39 21.61
CA ASP A 33 -8.02 -16.78 21.99
C ASP A 33 -8.13 -17.69 20.75
N GLY A 34 -7.63 -18.92 20.89
CA GLY A 34 -7.68 -19.96 19.85
C GLY A 34 -6.81 -19.70 18.62
N ILE A 35 -5.89 -18.74 18.65
CA ILE A 35 -5.09 -18.31 17.50
C ILE A 35 -3.65 -17.98 17.89
N SER A 36 -2.70 -18.25 16.99
CA SER A 36 -1.30 -17.86 17.16
C SER A 36 -1.18 -16.33 17.14
N TYR A 37 -0.43 -15.76 18.08
CA TYR A 37 -0.23 -14.32 18.15
C TYR A 37 1.21 -13.93 18.46
N ILE A 38 1.62 -12.74 18.02
CA ILE A 38 2.85 -12.07 18.40
C ILE A 38 2.46 -10.83 19.20
N ARG A 39 2.79 -10.82 20.49
CA ARG A 39 2.57 -9.66 21.35
C ARG A 39 3.79 -8.75 21.30
N HIS A 40 3.55 -7.46 21.10
CA HIS A 40 4.60 -6.45 21.18
C HIS A 40 4.42 -5.55 22.42
N PRO A 41 5.51 -4.95 22.95
CA PRO A 41 5.41 -3.96 24.03
C PRO A 41 4.68 -2.71 23.54
N VAL A 42 3.81 -2.14 24.37
CA VAL A 42 3.05 -0.89 24.12
C VAL A 42 3.99 0.29 23.77
N MET A 43 5.19 0.32 24.37
CA MET A 43 6.22 1.32 24.06
C MET A 43 7.18 0.82 22.99
N LYS A 44 6.68 0.66 21.76
CA LYS A 44 7.54 0.49 20.57
C LYS A 44 7.22 1.55 19.53
N ASP A 45 8.25 1.96 18.80
CA ASP A 45 8.18 2.96 17.73
C ASP A 45 7.60 2.42 16.40
N GLU A 46 7.00 1.21 16.42
CA GLU A 46 6.53 0.51 15.22
C GLU A 46 5.02 0.34 15.27
N THR A 47 4.33 0.67 14.16
CA THR A 47 2.88 0.44 14.06
C THR A 47 2.57 -1.06 13.94
N ASP A 48 1.39 -1.48 14.38
CA ASP A 48 0.93 -2.86 14.23
C ASP A 48 0.94 -3.33 12.77
N MET A 49 0.69 -2.41 11.83
CA MET A 49 0.74 -2.70 10.41
C MET A 49 2.15 -3.04 9.93
N LEU A 50 3.16 -2.25 10.33
CA LEU A 50 4.54 -2.52 9.99
C LEU A 50 5.02 -3.84 10.63
N LEU A 51 4.58 -4.12 11.85
CA LEU A 51 4.86 -5.39 12.53
C LEU A 51 4.24 -6.59 11.80
N ALA A 52 3.01 -6.45 11.30
CA ALA A 52 2.35 -7.49 10.50
C ALA A 52 3.12 -7.79 9.21
N VAL A 53 3.61 -6.72 8.55
CA VAL A 53 4.42 -6.83 7.33
C VAL A 53 5.74 -7.53 7.63
N LYS A 54 6.49 -7.09 8.65
CA LYS A 54 7.77 -7.73 9.05
C LYS A 54 7.58 -9.20 9.40
N ALA A 55 6.52 -9.54 10.14
CA ALA A 55 6.19 -10.93 10.44
C ALA A 55 5.91 -11.75 9.17
N GLY A 56 5.31 -11.16 8.15
CA GLY A 56 5.14 -11.79 6.84
C GLY A 56 6.46 -11.96 6.08
N GLU A 57 7.32 -10.93 6.09
CA GLU A 57 8.64 -11.00 5.45
C GLU A 57 9.55 -12.07 6.07
N GLU A 58 9.57 -12.18 7.40
CA GLU A 58 10.29 -13.24 8.14
C GLU A 58 9.83 -14.64 7.73
N ARG A 59 8.59 -14.78 7.24
CA ARG A 59 8.01 -16.02 6.73
C ARG A 59 8.23 -16.22 5.22
N GLY A 60 8.97 -15.32 4.57
CA GLY A 60 9.30 -15.38 3.16
C GLY A 60 8.26 -14.79 2.21
N TYR A 61 7.22 -14.12 2.72
CA TYR A 61 6.24 -13.45 1.87
C TYR A 61 6.82 -12.15 1.28
N LYS A 62 6.52 -11.90 0.00
CA LYS A 62 6.96 -10.70 -0.73
C LYS A 62 5.81 -9.88 -1.31
N LYS A 63 4.57 -10.35 -1.18
CA LYS A 63 3.37 -9.64 -1.66
C LYS A 63 2.42 -9.39 -0.50
N PHE A 64 2.02 -8.14 -0.32
CA PHE A 64 1.21 -7.70 0.81
C PHE A 64 -0.02 -6.96 0.32
N LEU A 65 -1.20 -7.54 0.57
CA LEU A 65 -2.47 -6.86 0.41
C LEU A 65 -2.93 -6.39 1.78
N ILE A 66 -2.98 -5.07 1.97
CA ILE A 66 -3.19 -4.44 3.26
C ILE A 66 -4.57 -3.79 3.28
N PHE A 67 -5.45 -4.32 4.14
CA PHE A 67 -6.81 -3.83 4.33
C PHE A 67 -6.94 -3.07 5.65
N GLY A 68 -7.95 -2.19 5.75
CA GLY A 68 -8.18 -1.40 6.96
C GLY A 68 -7.11 -0.34 7.23
N GLY A 69 -6.23 -0.09 6.25
CA GLY A 69 -5.15 0.88 6.36
C GLY A 69 -5.46 2.27 5.78
N LEU A 70 -6.65 2.46 5.20
CA LEU A 70 -7.08 3.73 4.59
C LEU A 70 -8.32 4.29 5.29
N GLY A 71 -8.31 5.60 5.55
CA GLY A 71 -9.45 6.34 6.10
C GLY A 71 -9.49 6.42 7.64
N GLY A 72 -10.43 7.22 8.15
CA GLY A 72 -10.58 7.48 9.59
C GLY A 72 -9.47 8.37 10.14
N ARG A 73 -8.33 7.76 10.49
CA ARG A 73 -7.16 8.43 11.08
C ARG A 73 -6.09 8.71 10.02
N THR A 74 -5.92 9.99 9.67
CA THR A 74 -5.00 10.43 8.62
C THR A 74 -3.54 10.10 8.95
N ASP A 75 -3.15 10.20 10.22
CA ASP A 75 -1.84 9.80 10.72
C ASP A 75 -1.55 8.31 10.49
N HIS A 76 -2.53 7.43 10.77
CA HIS A 76 -2.41 6.01 10.47
C HIS A 76 -2.31 5.74 8.96
N THR A 77 -3.12 6.43 8.16
CA THR A 77 -3.06 6.32 6.70
C THR A 77 -1.66 6.68 6.18
N PHE A 78 -1.07 7.77 6.69
CA PHE A 78 0.28 8.18 6.31
C PHE A 78 1.36 7.17 6.76
N ALA A 79 1.26 6.63 7.98
CA ALA A 79 2.16 5.58 8.45
C ALA A 79 2.06 4.29 7.60
N ASN A 80 0.86 3.96 7.11
CA ASN A 80 0.67 2.84 6.21
C ASN A 80 1.29 3.09 4.82
N ILE A 81 1.27 4.33 4.32
CA ILE A 81 2.00 4.69 3.10
C ILE A 81 3.51 4.54 3.30
N GLN A 82 4.04 4.92 4.47
CA GLN A 82 5.45 4.65 4.82
C GLN A 82 5.74 3.14 4.88
N THR A 83 4.78 2.34 5.36
CA THR A 83 4.88 0.88 5.35
C THR A 83 4.97 0.31 3.92
N LEU A 84 4.27 0.89 2.95
CA LEU A 84 4.42 0.53 1.54
C LEU A 84 5.84 0.82 1.01
N CYS A 85 6.42 1.97 1.41
CA CYS A 85 7.80 2.30 1.05
C CYS A 85 8.79 1.29 1.65
N TYR A 86 8.61 0.93 2.92
CA TYR A 86 9.40 -0.11 3.58
C TYR A 86 9.36 -1.42 2.79
N ILE A 87 8.16 -1.88 2.39
CA ILE A 87 7.99 -3.09 1.58
C ILE A 87 8.78 -3.01 0.26
N SER A 88 8.65 -1.89 -0.46
CA SER A 88 9.36 -1.67 -1.73
C SER A 88 10.88 -1.73 -1.56
N GLU A 89 11.42 -1.07 -0.52
CA GLU A 89 12.85 -1.04 -0.20
C GLU A 89 13.40 -2.43 0.19
N HIS A 90 12.55 -3.32 0.70
CA HIS A 90 12.92 -4.69 1.09
C HIS A 90 12.62 -5.73 -0.01
N GLY A 91 12.39 -5.25 -1.25
CA GLY A 91 12.18 -6.06 -2.44
C GLY A 91 10.83 -6.79 -2.45
N GLY A 92 9.86 -6.29 -1.70
CA GLY A 92 8.47 -6.74 -1.74
C GLY A 92 7.59 -5.80 -2.57
N ALA A 93 6.33 -6.19 -2.72
CA ALA A 93 5.27 -5.40 -3.32
C ALA A 93 4.10 -5.31 -2.36
N GLY A 94 3.64 -4.09 -2.09
CA GLY A 94 2.58 -3.79 -1.14
C GLY A 94 1.46 -3.01 -1.81
N CYS A 95 0.22 -3.30 -1.45
CA CYS A 95 -0.94 -2.53 -1.87
C CYS A 95 -1.85 -2.25 -0.67
N LEU A 96 -2.10 -0.98 -0.39
CA LEU A 96 -3.16 -0.56 0.51
C LEU A 96 -4.49 -0.57 -0.23
N ILE A 97 -5.50 -1.17 0.41
CA ILE A 97 -6.84 -1.35 -0.15
C ILE A 97 -7.86 -0.66 0.73
N GLY A 98 -8.57 0.27 0.11
CA GLY A 98 -9.65 1.03 0.71
C GLY A 98 -10.97 0.78 0.00
N LYS A 99 -11.97 1.59 0.34
CA LYS A 99 -13.29 1.51 -0.26
C LYS A 99 -13.30 2.26 -1.59
N GLY A 100 -13.09 1.55 -2.69
CA GLY A 100 -13.12 2.12 -4.04
C GLY A 100 -11.80 2.75 -4.49
N GLU A 101 -10.75 2.62 -3.69
CA GLU A 101 -9.42 3.13 -3.99
C GLU A 101 -8.35 2.13 -3.54
N ALA A 102 -7.20 2.19 -4.20
CA ALA A 102 -6.01 1.46 -3.82
C ALA A 102 -4.78 2.34 -4.04
N MET A 103 -3.70 2.03 -3.32
CA MET A 103 -2.43 2.69 -3.51
C MET A 103 -1.24 1.77 -3.26
N THR A 104 -0.14 2.06 -3.95
CA THR A 104 1.12 1.35 -3.82
C THR A 104 2.28 2.34 -3.84
N VAL A 105 3.41 1.94 -3.26
CA VAL A 105 4.70 2.61 -3.45
C VAL A 105 5.63 1.61 -4.12
N PHE A 106 6.32 2.05 -5.17
CA PHE A 106 7.31 1.24 -5.86
C PHE A 106 8.51 2.10 -6.30
N SER A 107 9.65 1.46 -6.52
CA SER A 107 10.93 2.11 -6.86
C SER A 107 11.55 1.51 -8.10
N ASP A 108 12.16 2.35 -8.94
CA ASP A 108 13.01 1.95 -10.08
C ASP A 108 12.41 0.87 -11.00
N ASN A 109 11.10 0.94 -11.24
CA ASN A 109 10.34 -0.13 -11.90
C ASN A 109 9.19 0.45 -12.75
N ILE A 110 8.26 -0.41 -13.14
CA ILE A 110 7.07 -0.11 -13.94
C ILE A 110 5.84 -0.76 -13.32
N LEU A 111 4.73 -0.01 -13.28
CA LEU A 111 3.39 -0.53 -13.09
C LEU A 111 2.62 -0.49 -14.40
N LYS A 112 1.89 -1.56 -14.71
CA LYS A 112 1.03 -1.62 -15.89
C LYS A 112 -0.42 -1.84 -15.52
N PHE A 113 -1.29 -1.10 -16.17
CA PHE A 113 -2.73 -1.08 -15.98
C PHE A 113 -3.37 -1.51 -17.30
N ASP A 114 -4.14 -2.60 -17.30
CA ASP A 114 -4.92 -2.97 -18.48
C ASP A 114 -6.19 -2.12 -18.62
N ASN A 115 -6.98 -2.37 -19.66
CA ASN A 115 -8.22 -1.64 -19.93
C ASN A 115 -9.33 -1.80 -18.87
N SER A 116 -9.16 -2.67 -17.86
CA SER A 116 -10.11 -2.77 -16.75
C SER A 116 -9.97 -1.59 -15.77
N PHE A 117 -8.81 -0.93 -15.76
CA PHE A 117 -8.58 0.26 -14.96
C PHE A 117 -9.19 1.49 -15.62
N THR A 118 -10.08 2.16 -14.88
CA THR A 118 -10.82 3.32 -15.35
C THR A 118 -10.86 4.39 -14.25
N GLY A 119 -11.19 5.62 -14.64
CA GLY A 119 -11.30 6.73 -13.69
C GLY A 119 -9.94 7.33 -13.34
N THR A 120 -9.83 7.81 -12.10
CA THR A 120 -8.72 8.66 -11.67
C THR A 120 -7.50 7.86 -11.21
N VAL A 121 -6.31 8.33 -11.61
CA VAL A 121 -5.00 7.90 -11.10
C VAL A 121 -4.17 9.12 -10.71
N SER A 122 -3.50 9.04 -9.57
CA SER A 122 -2.57 10.08 -9.10
C SER A 122 -1.19 9.49 -8.87
N VAL A 123 -0.16 10.22 -9.27
CA VAL A 123 1.25 9.80 -9.19
C VAL A 123 2.08 10.89 -8.51
N PHE A 124 2.77 10.54 -7.42
CA PHE A 124 3.60 11.46 -6.65
C PHE A 124 5.00 10.90 -6.46
N ALA A 125 6.01 11.76 -6.49
CA ALA A 125 7.33 11.40 -5.98
C ALA A 125 7.24 11.11 -4.47
N TYR A 126 7.85 10.01 -4.04
CA TYR A 126 7.82 9.58 -2.64
C TYR A 126 9.23 9.29 -2.13
N GLY A 127 9.53 9.66 -0.88
CA GLY A 127 10.85 9.47 -0.26
C GLY A 127 12.00 10.33 -0.84
N GLY A 128 11.76 11.06 -1.93
CA GLY A 128 12.77 11.90 -2.58
C GLY A 128 12.34 12.33 -3.98
N ILE A 129 13.30 12.80 -4.78
CA ILE A 129 13.06 13.14 -6.19
C ILE A 129 12.97 11.85 -7.01
N ALA A 130 11.96 11.77 -7.89
CA ALA A 130 11.78 10.68 -8.84
C ALA A 130 12.16 11.14 -10.25
N TYR A 131 13.11 10.45 -10.88
CA TYR A 131 13.69 10.79 -12.17
C TYR A 131 13.24 9.83 -13.28
N GLY A 132 13.11 10.36 -14.49
CA GLY A 132 12.75 9.58 -15.66
C GLY A 132 11.33 9.03 -15.61
N VAL A 133 10.42 9.78 -15.00
CA VAL A 133 9.01 9.39 -14.83
C VAL A 133 8.29 9.47 -16.16
N THR A 134 7.69 8.36 -16.58
CA THR A 134 6.93 8.27 -17.83
C THR A 134 5.53 7.73 -17.55
N LEU A 135 4.51 8.43 -18.05
CA LEU A 135 3.09 8.11 -17.91
C LEU A 135 2.51 7.89 -19.32
N ASN A 136 2.10 6.66 -19.63
CA ASN A 136 1.43 6.32 -20.89
C ASN A 136 0.00 5.87 -20.63
N GLY A 137 -0.90 6.06 -21.61
CA GLY A 137 -2.30 5.66 -21.48
C GLY A 137 -3.12 6.51 -20.50
N MET A 138 -2.58 7.68 -20.10
CA MET A 138 -3.27 8.65 -19.25
C MET A 138 -3.50 9.97 -19.98
N LYS A 139 -4.52 10.71 -19.57
CA LYS A 139 -4.94 12.00 -20.15
C LYS A 139 -3.83 13.06 -20.15
N TYR A 140 -3.03 13.08 -19.09
CA TYR A 140 -1.85 13.94 -18.99
C TYR A 140 -0.59 13.06 -18.99
N PRO A 141 -0.04 12.70 -20.16
CA PRO A 141 1.16 11.88 -20.24
C PRO A 141 2.39 12.66 -19.75
N LEU A 142 3.39 11.93 -19.27
CA LEU A 142 4.72 12.45 -18.96
C LEU A 142 5.73 11.65 -19.75
N ASN A 143 6.79 12.30 -20.20
CA ASN A 143 7.89 11.66 -20.91
C ASN A 143 9.21 12.04 -20.23
N GLU A 144 9.86 11.05 -19.59
CA GLU A 144 11.12 11.21 -18.85
C GLU A 144 11.15 12.39 -17.87
N ALA A 145 10.00 12.72 -17.27
CA ALA A 145 9.86 13.85 -16.37
C ALA A 145 10.60 13.64 -15.05
N THR A 146 10.90 14.73 -14.35
CA THR A 146 11.36 14.70 -12.95
C THR A 146 10.22 15.16 -12.06
N LEU A 147 9.78 14.29 -11.15
CA LEU A 147 8.81 14.63 -10.11
C LEU A 147 9.54 14.98 -8.82
N VAL A 148 9.20 16.13 -8.24
CA VAL A 148 9.71 16.58 -6.95
C VAL A 148 8.57 16.54 -5.91
N PRO A 149 8.81 16.10 -4.66
CA PRO A 149 7.75 15.98 -3.66
C PRO A 149 6.99 17.27 -3.34
N SER A 150 7.64 18.43 -3.54
CA SER A 150 7.05 19.75 -3.32
C SER A 150 6.22 20.28 -4.50
N PHE A 151 6.10 19.53 -5.60
CA PHE A 151 5.37 19.95 -6.80
C PHE A 151 4.48 18.81 -7.34
N PRO A 152 3.24 18.68 -6.84
CA PRO A 152 2.38 17.52 -7.07
C PRO A 152 1.65 17.56 -8.43
N ILE A 153 2.40 17.59 -9.54
CA ILE A 153 1.82 17.69 -10.90
C ILE A 153 1.08 16.45 -11.39
N GLY A 154 1.30 15.29 -10.76
CA GLY A 154 0.68 14.03 -11.16
C GLY A 154 -0.67 13.75 -10.51
N VAL A 155 -1.26 14.72 -9.80
CA VAL A 155 -2.56 14.57 -9.14
C VAL A 155 -3.71 14.55 -10.14
N SER A 156 -4.72 13.71 -9.88
CA SER A 156 -6.00 13.68 -10.62
C SER A 156 -5.88 13.50 -12.13
N ASN A 157 -4.95 12.63 -12.57
CA ASN A 157 -4.89 12.17 -13.94
C ASN A 157 -6.00 11.13 -14.21
N GLU A 158 -6.23 10.77 -15.47
CA GLU A 158 -7.31 9.86 -15.87
C GLU A 158 -6.78 8.81 -16.85
N PHE A 159 -7.19 7.55 -16.68
CA PHE A 159 -6.92 6.51 -17.68
C PHE A 159 -7.73 6.78 -18.96
N VAL A 160 -7.06 6.69 -20.11
CA VAL A 160 -7.68 6.84 -21.45
C VAL A 160 -7.43 5.63 -22.36
N ALA A 161 -6.53 4.73 -21.97
CA ALA A 161 -6.20 3.46 -22.60
C ALA A 161 -5.46 2.57 -21.58
N ASP A 162 -4.93 1.42 -22.02
CA ASP A 162 -3.95 0.65 -21.26
C ASP A 162 -2.82 1.57 -20.78
N GLY A 163 -2.58 1.59 -19.47
CA GLY A 163 -1.75 2.57 -18.80
C GLY A 163 -0.41 2.00 -18.33
N SER A 164 0.60 2.84 -18.23
CA SER A 164 1.85 2.49 -17.55
C SER A 164 2.43 3.65 -16.77
N VAL A 165 2.89 3.39 -15.54
CA VAL A 165 3.66 4.33 -14.72
C VAL A 165 5.06 3.77 -14.56
N THR A 166 6.07 4.45 -15.10
CA THR A 166 7.48 4.04 -15.01
C THR A 166 8.30 5.09 -14.27
N VAL A 167 9.29 4.66 -13.48
CA VAL A 167 10.31 5.53 -12.89
C VAL A 167 11.68 4.87 -13.07
N LYS A 168 12.69 5.63 -13.53
CA LYS A 168 14.05 5.10 -13.71
C LYS A 168 14.87 5.12 -12.42
N LYS A 169 14.66 6.15 -11.59
CA LYS A 169 15.35 6.32 -10.32
C LYS A 169 14.46 7.04 -9.30
N GLY A 170 14.32 6.48 -8.11
CA GLY A 170 13.49 6.99 -7.03
C GLY A 170 12.15 6.25 -6.92
N SER A 171 11.34 6.65 -5.93
CA SER A 171 10.08 5.98 -5.63
C SER A 171 8.87 6.83 -6.02
N LEU A 172 7.80 6.16 -6.43
CA LEU A 172 6.51 6.77 -6.71
C LEU A 172 5.43 6.22 -5.78
N LEU A 173 4.63 7.11 -5.21
CA LEU A 173 3.30 6.77 -4.65
C LEU A 173 2.28 6.86 -5.79
N VAL A 174 1.60 5.76 -6.07
CA VAL A 174 0.52 5.70 -7.07
C VAL A 174 -0.77 5.35 -6.38
N MET A 175 -1.81 6.15 -6.63
CA MET A 175 -3.15 5.98 -6.10
C MET A 175 -4.13 5.88 -7.27
N TRP A 176 -5.03 4.91 -7.26
CA TRP A 176 -6.03 4.75 -8.32
C TRP A 176 -7.39 4.36 -7.76
N GLN A 177 -8.44 4.69 -8.51
CA GLN A 177 -9.77 4.18 -8.24
C GLN A 177 -9.80 2.67 -8.51
N SER A 178 -10.08 1.89 -7.48
CA SER A 178 -10.15 0.43 -7.59
C SER A 178 -11.60 -0.01 -7.57
N ARG A 179 -12.11 -0.44 -8.74
CA ARG A 179 -13.38 -1.16 -8.84
C ARG A 179 -13.04 -2.66 -8.84
N HIS A 180 -13.68 -3.43 -7.97
CA HIS A 180 -13.50 -4.89 -7.86
C HIS A 180 -12.12 -5.40 -7.41
N TYR A 181 -11.33 -4.59 -6.68
CA TYR A 181 -10.01 -5.01 -6.18
C TYR A 181 -9.06 -5.47 -7.30
N ALA A 182 -9.05 -4.75 -8.43
CA ALA A 182 -8.09 -4.97 -9.50
C ALA A 182 -6.69 -4.44 -9.10
N PHE A 183 -5.65 -5.20 -9.45
CA PHE A 183 -4.25 -4.89 -9.14
C PHE A 183 -3.44 -4.78 -10.43
N PRO A 184 -2.66 -3.70 -10.62
CA PRO A 184 -1.79 -3.58 -11.78
C PRO A 184 -0.69 -4.65 -11.76
N GLU A 185 -0.17 -5.00 -12.93
CA GLU A 185 1.04 -5.80 -13.03
C GLU A 185 2.22 -4.99 -12.46
N GLY A 186 3.03 -5.63 -11.61
CA GLY A 186 4.10 -4.97 -10.85
C GLY A 186 3.80 -4.76 -9.36
N VAL A 187 2.58 -5.12 -8.92
CA VAL A 187 2.16 -5.26 -7.51
C VAL A 187 2.11 -6.73 -7.09
#